data_AF-X1VIQ0-F1
#
_entry.id   AF-X1VIQ0-F1
#
_cell.length_a   1.000
_cell.length_b   1.000
_cell.length_c   1.000
_cell.angle_alpha   90.00
_cell.angle_beta   90.00
_cell.angle_gamma   90.00
#
_symmetry.space_group_name_H-M   'P 1'
#
loop_
_entity.id
_entity.type
_entity.pdbx_description
1 polymer ?
#
loop_
_entity_poly.entity_id
_entity_poly.type
_entity_poly.pdbx_seq_one_letter_code
_entity_poly.pdbx_strand_id
1 'polypeptide(L)'
;MFSRDTIKLKDFEIVTTTFFQGETIPHRTIEEVIVFPERKFKNRRQARKYTRLIYNIKKVYPYATLARDKLFEMNDHLLTLPTEKEQKKYIKQVEDELREEFEDDLRKMTITQGRLLIKLIDRETGNTTYVLVK
;
A
#
# COMPACT_ATOMS: atom_id res chain seq x y z
N MET A 1 4.16 21.13 1.78
CA MET A 1 3.57 22.25 1.02
C MET A 1 3.69 21.88 -0.45
N PHE A 2 2.64 21.33 -1.03
CA PHE A 2 2.67 20.67 -2.34
C PHE A 2 2.59 21.75 -3.43
N SER A 3 3.68 21.96 -4.17
CA SER A 3 3.68 22.87 -5.31
C SER A 3 2.91 22.23 -6.47
N ARG A 4 1.74 22.79 -6.79
CA ARG A 4 0.95 22.43 -7.97
C ARG A 4 1.59 23.10 -9.20
N ASP A 5 2.73 22.58 -9.64
CA ASP A 5 3.51 23.19 -10.74
C ASP A 5 2.96 22.87 -12.14
N THR A 6 1.75 22.32 -12.26
CA THR A 6 1.15 22.02 -13.56
C THR A 6 -0.38 22.02 -13.46
N ILE A 7 -1.04 22.91 -14.21
CA ILE A 7 -2.49 22.89 -14.41
C ILE A 7 -2.75 22.20 -15.76
N LYS A 8 -3.44 21.05 -15.73
CA LYS A 8 -3.87 20.37 -16.95
C LYS A 8 -5.20 20.95 -17.42
N LEU A 9 -5.17 21.71 -18.51
CA LEU A 9 -6.36 22.03 -19.31
C LEU A 9 -6.42 21.04 -20.48
N LYS A 10 -7.62 20.68 -20.92
CA LYS A 10 -7.93 19.52 -21.78
C LYS A 10 -6.97 19.25 -22.95
N ASP A 11 -6.35 20.28 -23.52
CA ASP A 11 -5.45 20.17 -24.68
C ASP A 11 -4.05 20.84 -24.51
N PHE A 12 -3.70 21.36 -23.32
CA PHE A 12 -2.42 22.05 -23.09
C PHE A 12 -1.81 21.76 -21.69
N GLU A 13 -0.50 21.50 -21.65
CA GLU A 13 0.27 21.36 -20.41
C GLU A 13 1.05 22.64 -20.13
N ILE A 14 0.67 23.36 -19.06
CA ILE A 14 1.35 24.59 -18.65
C ILE A 14 2.56 24.21 -17.79
N VAL A 15 3.77 24.43 -18.31
CA VAL A 15 5.05 24.07 -17.68
C VAL A 15 5.80 25.35 -17.28
N THR A 16 6.44 25.33 -16.11
CA THR A 16 7.26 26.45 -15.64
C THR A 16 8.42 26.73 -16.60
N THR A 17 8.62 27.99 -17.00
CA THR A 17 9.68 28.38 -17.94
C THR A 17 10.90 28.94 -17.22
N THR A 18 12.11 28.53 -17.64
CA THR A 18 13.38 29.16 -17.21
C THR A 18 14.04 29.84 -18.40
N PHE A 19 14.64 31.02 -18.16
CA PHE A 19 15.44 31.73 -19.17
C PHE A 19 16.86 31.16 -19.18
N PHE A 20 17.28 30.61 -20.31
CA PHE A 20 18.63 30.09 -20.52
C PHE A 20 19.18 30.60 -21.86
N GLN A 21 20.32 31.30 -21.82
CA GLN A 21 21.01 31.84 -23.02
C GLN A 21 20.13 32.67 -23.98
N GLY A 22 19.23 33.50 -23.44
CA GLY A 22 18.38 34.39 -24.25
C GLY A 22 17.11 33.72 -24.80
N GLU A 23 16.93 32.42 -24.57
CA GLU A 23 15.73 31.68 -24.94
C GLU A 23 14.93 31.23 -23.70
N THR A 24 13.61 31.18 -23.85
CA THR A 24 12.69 30.70 -22.81
C THR A 24 12.44 29.21 -23.03
N ILE A 25 12.94 28.37 -22.12
CA ILE A 25 12.82 26.91 -22.23
C ILE A 25 11.85 26.41 -21.15
N PRO A 26 10.89 25.53 -21.49
CA PRO A 26 10.05 24.88 -20.49
C PRO A 26 10.90 23.88 -19.68
N HIS A 27 10.76 23.92 -18.35
CA HIS A 27 11.44 22.99 -17.45
C HIS A 27 10.49 22.45 -16.39
N ARG A 28 10.74 21.21 -15.96
CA ARG A 28 9.98 20.55 -14.91
C ARG A 28 10.93 20.01 -13.86
N THR A 29 10.65 20.31 -12.61
CA THR A 29 11.32 19.65 -11.48
C THR A 29 10.81 18.21 -11.39
N ILE A 30 11.71 17.26 -11.62
CA ILE A 30 11.42 15.84 -11.42
C ILE A 30 11.67 15.52 -9.94
N GLU A 31 10.84 14.69 -9.34
CA GLU A 31 11.09 14.20 -7.98
C GLU A 31 12.41 13.43 -7.94
N GLU A 32 13.21 13.71 -6.91
CA GLU A 32 14.47 13.00 -6.71
C GLU A 32 14.20 11.52 -6.44
N VAL A 33 14.78 10.64 -7.27
CA VAL A 33 14.63 9.20 -7.11
C VAL A 33 15.84 8.65 -6.38
N ILE A 34 15.62 8.05 -5.21
CA ILE A 34 16.67 7.37 -4.47
C ILE A 34 17.04 6.06 -5.19
N VAL A 35 18.20 6.03 -5.83
CA VAL A 35 18.73 4.82 -6.47
C VAL A 35 19.57 4.05 -5.46
N PHE A 36 19.11 2.86 -5.06
CA PHE A 36 19.87 1.98 -4.19
C PHE A 36 20.90 1.18 -5.02
N PRO A 37 22.16 1.03 -4.54
CA PRO A 37 23.16 0.22 -5.22
C PRO A 37 22.78 -1.25 -5.25
N GLU A 38 23.29 -1.98 -6.25
CA GLU A 38 23.09 -3.42 -6.34
C GLU A 38 23.59 -4.14 -5.08
N ARG A 39 22.74 -5.03 -4.54
CA ARG A 39 23.03 -5.72 -3.30
C ARG A 39 24.10 -6.80 -3.52
N LYS A 40 25.29 -6.63 -2.94
CA LYS A 40 26.35 -7.64 -2.95
C LYS A 40 26.02 -8.76 -1.95
N PHE A 41 25.89 -9.99 -2.42
CA PHE A 41 25.64 -11.16 -1.56
C PHE A 41 26.95 -11.87 -1.20
N LYS A 42 27.07 -12.35 0.04
CA LYS A 42 28.25 -13.11 0.49
C LYS A 42 28.36 -14.48 -0.20
N ASN A 43 27.23 -15.09 -0.58
CA ASN A 43 27.20 -16.39 -1.25
C ASN A 43 25.90 -16.60 -2.07
N ARG A 44 25.90 -17.63 -2.93
CA ARG A 44 24.73 -17.99 -3.77
C ARG A 44 23.49 -18.34 -2.96
N ARG A 45 23.65 -18.89 -1.74
CA ARG A 45 22.53 -19.25 -0.86
C ARG A 45 21.78 -18.01 -0.37
N GLN A 46 22.48 -16.95 0.02
CA GLN A 46 21.87 -15.67 0.42
C GLN A 46 21.15 -15.00 -0.74
N ALA A 47 21.76 -14.99 -1.93
CA ALA A 47 21.11 -14.46 -3.13
C ALA A 47 19.78 -15.17 -3.40
N ARG A 48 19.78 -16.51 -3.42
CA ARG A 48 18.55 -17.31 -3.59
C ARG A 48 17.48 -17.02 -2.53
N LYS A 49 17.87 -16.91 -1.25
CA LYS A 49 16.94 -16.59 -0.16
C LYS A 49 16.31 -15.22 -0.37
N TYR A 50 17.10 -14.23 -0.79
CA TYR A 50 16.61 -12.88 -1.06
C TYR A 50 15.68 -12.82 -2.28
N THR A 51 16.04 -13.46 -3.40
CA THR A 51 15.16 -13.52 -4.58
C THR A 51 13.83 -14.21 -4.25
N ARG A 52 13.84 -15.29 -3.46
CA ARG A 52 12.62 -15.96 -2.99
C ARG A 52 11.77 -15.06 -2.10
N LEU A 53 12.40 -14.26 -1.24
CA LEU A 53 11.71 -13.26 -0.42
C LEU A 53 11.02 -12.22 -1.31
N ILE A 54 11.73 -11.64 -2.28
CA ILE A 54 11.15 -10.67 -3.22
C ILE A 54 9.95 -11.29 -3.94
N TYR A 55 10.11 -12.50 -4.46
CA TYR A 55 9.02 -13.21 -5.15
C TYR A 55 7.79 -13.36 -4.26
N ASN A 56 7.99 -13.81 -3.00
CA ASN A 56 6.88 -13.97 -2.07
C ASN A 56 6.22 -12.63 -1.75
N ILE A 57 7.01 -11.57 -1.49
CA ILE A 57 6.49 -10.22 -1.23
C ILE A 57 5.65 -9.74 -2.41
N LYS A 58 6.15 -9.86 -3.65
CA LYS A 58 5.40 -9.47 -4.85
C LYS A 58 4.07 -10.20 -4.98
N LYS A 59 4.00 -11.47 -4.57
CA LYS A 59 2.75 -12.24 -4.56
C LYS A 59 1.78 -11.80 -3.47
N VAL A 60 2.26 -11.51 -2.26
CA VAL A 60 1.38 -11.21 -1.12
C VAL A 60 1.00 -9.74 -1.01
N TYR A 61 1.77 -8.84 -1.62
CA TYR A 61 1.59 -7.40 -1.47
C TYR A 61 0.21 -6.90 -1.93
N PRO A 62 -0.35 -7.33 -3.08
CA PRO A 62 -1.69 -6.90 -3.49
C PRO A 62 -2.77 -7.23 -2.45
N TYR A 63 -2.69 -8.41 -1.83
CA TYR A 63 -3.61 -8.82 -0.76
C TYR A 63 -3.46 -7.96 0.50
N ALA A 64 -2.23 -7.56 0.84
CA ALA A 64 -1.99 -6.67 1.97
C ALA A 64 -2.61 -5.28 1.75
N THR A 65 -2.51 -4.75 0.52
CA THR A 65 -3.14 -3.47 0.15
C THR A 65 -4.67 -3.57 0.22
N LEU A 66 -5.26 -4.63 -0.32
CA LEU A 66 -6.72 -4.85 -0.24
C LEU A 66 -7.20 -4.94 1.21
N ALA A 67 -6.49 -5.72 2.04
CA ALA A 67 -6.83 -5.85 3.46
C ALA A 67 -6.71 -4.51 4.20
N ARG A 68 -5.68 -3.71 3.90
CA ARG A 68 -5.54 -2.36 4.46
C ARG A 68 -6.74 -1.49 4.09
N ASP A 69 -7.11 -1.45 2.82
CA ASP A 69 -8.21 -0.60 2.34
C ASP A 69 -9.55 -1.02 2.97
N LYS A 70 -9.80 -2.33 3.08
CA LYS A 70 -10.98 -2.88 3.76
C LYS A 70 -11.01 -2.55 5.25
N LEU A 71 -9.86 -2.58 5.92
CA LEU A 71 -9.77 -2.19 7.33
C LEU A 71 -10.07 -0.70 7.54
N PHE A 72 -9.60 0.17 6.63
CA PHE A 72 -9.96 1.60 6.69
C PHE A 72 -11.45 1.83 6.44
N GLU A 73 -12.03 1.19 5.42
CA GLU A 73 -13.47 1.25 5.13
C GLU A 73 -14.31 0.80 6.34
N MET A 74 -13.93 -0.33 6.95
CA MET A 74 -14.58 -0.85 8.15
C MET A 74 -14.48 0.13 9.32
N ASN A 75 -13.30 0.72 9.55
CA ASN A 75 -13.08 1.70 10.62
C ASN A 75 -13.95 2.96 10.43
N ASP A 76 -14.02 3.49 9.21
CA ASP A 76 -14.84 4.65 8.90
C ASP A 76 -16.33 4.36 9.13
N HIS A 77 -16.79 3.18 8.73
CA HIS A 77 -18.17 2.77 8.95
C HIS A 77 -18.49 2.54 10.44
N LEU A 78 -17.56 1.95 11.19
CA LEU A 78 -17.72 1.73 12.64
C LEU A 78 -17.97 3.03 13.41
N LEU A 79 -17.36 4.15 12.99
CA LEU A 79 -17.58 5.47 13.59
C LEU A 79 -19.02 5.99 13.40
N THR A 80 -19.74 5.49 12.39
CA THR A 80 -21.13 5.90 12.11
C THR A 80 -22.16 5.11 12.92
N LEU A 81 -21.76 3.97 13.50
CA LEU A 81 -22.68 3.07 14.21
C LEU A 81 -22.84 3.49 15.68
N PRO A 82 -24.08 3.74 16.16
CA PRO A 82 -24.33 4.34 17.46
C PRO A 82 -24.18 3.36 18.64
N THR A 83 -24.30 2.05 18.42
CA THR A 83 -24.28 1.05 19.49
C THR A 83 -23.21 -0.03 19.30
N GLU A 84 -22.61 -0.48 20.41
CA GLU A 84 -21.62 -1.57 20.40
C GLU A 84 -22.15 -2.87 19.79
N LYS A 85 -23.46 -3.13 19.94
CA LYS A 85 -24.11 -4.33 19.40
C LYS A 85 -24.12 -4.31 17.87
N GLU A 86 -24.41 -3.16 17.27
CA GLU A 86 -24.39 -2.97 15.82
C GLU A 86 -22.96 -3.03 15.28
N GLN A 87 -22.00 -2.43 15.98
CA GLN A 87 -20.58 -2.50 15.65
C GLN A 87 -20.08 -3.96 15.62
N LYS A 88 -20.37 -4.75 16.66
CA LYS A 88 -20.00 -6.18 16.71
C LYS A 88 -20.66 -7.00 15.59
N LYS A 89 -21.93 -6.70 15.28
CA LYS A 89 -22.64 -7.37 14.17
C LYS A 89 -21.98 -7.06 12.83
N TYR A 90 -21.63 -5.80 12.60
CA TYR A 90 -20.98 -5.35 11.38
C TYR A 90 -19.58 -5.96 11.21
N ILE A 91 -18.75 -5.96 12.27
CA ILE A 91 -17.43 -6.61 12.25
C ILE A 91 -17.57 -8.08 11.84
N LYS A 92 -18.49 -8.81 12.47
CA LYS A 92 -18.68 -10.23 12.16
C LYS A 92 -19.12 -10.45 10.71
N GLN A 93 -20.01 -9.60 10.20
CA GLN A 93 -20.43 -9.67 8.81
C GLN A 93 -19.26 -9.47 7.85
N VAL A 94 -18.44 -8.43 8.07
CA VAL A 94 -17.25 -8.16 7.24
C VAL A 94 -16.22 -9.29 7.34
N GLU A 95 -16.02 -9.87 8.53
CA GLU A 95 -15.16 -11.05 8.71
C GLU A 95 -15.63 -12.25 7.90
N ASP A 96 -16.93 -12.55 7.92
CA ASP A 96 -17.52 -13.66 7.18
C ASP A 96 -17.39 -13.44 5.66
N GLU A 97 -17.66 -12.21 5.18
CA GLU A 97 -17.52 -11.82 3.77
C GLU A 97 -16.05 -11.93 3.29
N LEU A 98 -15.10 -11.38 4.07
CA LEU A 98 -13.67 -11.48 3.76
C LEU A 98 -13.19 -12.93 3.76
N ARG A 99 -13.71 -13.76 4.67
CA ARG A 99 -13.35 -15.17 4.69
C ARG A 99 -13.82 -15.85 3.42
N GLU A 100 -15.07 -15.65 3.01
CA GLU A 100 -15.60 -16.26 1.79
C GLU A 100 -14.85 -15.80 0.53
N GLU A 101 -14.54 -14.50 0.42
CA GLU A 101 -13.83 -13.95 -0.74
C GLU A 101 -12.39 -14.48 -0.85
N PHE A 102 -11.67 -14.58 0.27
CA PHE A 102 -10.23 -14.86 0.27
C PHE A 102 -9.84 -16.28 0.69
N GLU A 103 -10.77 -17.13 1.14
CA GLU A 103 -10.45 -18.47 1.66
C GLU A 103 -9.67 -19.32 0.65
N ASP A 104 -10.13 -19.35 -0.61
CA ASP A 104 -9.49 -20.14 -1.67
C ASP A 104 -8.07 -19.66 -1.99
N ASP A 105 -7.87 -18.35 -1.96
CA ASP A 105 -6.57 -17.75 -2.22
C ASP A 105 -5.61 -17.96 -1.05
N LEU A 106 -6.09 -17.79 0.19
CA LEU A 106 -5.33 -18.08 1.40
C LEU A 106 -4.94 -19.57 1.47
N ARG A 107 -5.82 -20.47 1.04
CA ARG A 107 -5.54 -21.92 0.99
C ARG A 107 -4.44 -22.27 -0.01
N LYS A 108 -4.31 -21.51 -1.11
CA LYS A 108 -3.23 -21.68 -2.11
C LYS A 108 -1.90 -21.07 -1.64
N MET A 109 -1.90 -20.22 -0.60
CA MET A 109 -0.68 -19.60 -0.10
C MET A 109 0.16 -20.58 0.74
N THR A 110 1.48 -20.46 0.61
CA THR A 110 2.40 -21.15 1.53
C THR A 110 2.42 -20.46 2.89
N ILE A 111 2.75 -21.21 3.96
CA ILE A 111 2.93 -20.66 5.32
C ILE A 111 3.88 -19.45 5.33
N THR A 112 4.93 -19.47 4.51
CA THR A 112 5.88 -18.35 4.43
C THR A 112 5.24 -17.10 3.82
N GLN A 113 4.38 -17.26 2.82
CA GLN A 113 3.62 -16.16 2.22
C GLN A 113 2.60 -15.61 3.21
N GLY A 114 1.82 -16.46 3.89
CA GLY A 114 0.87 -16.01 4.92
C GLY A 114 1.55 -15.23 6.05
N ARG A 115 2.72 -15.67 6.53
CA ARG A 115 3.51 -14.93 7.53
C ARG A 115 4.02 -13.57 7.02
N LEU A 116 4.29 -13.43 5.73
CA LEU A 116 4.66 -12.14 5.14
C LEU A 116 3.45 -11.24 4.97
N LEU A 117 2.30 -11.80 4.56
CA LEU A 117 1.04 -11.07 4.43
C LEU A 117 0.66 -10.40 5.75
N ILE A 118 0.62 -11.15 6.85
CA ILE A 118 0.31 -10.61 8.19
C ILE A 118 1.23 -9.45 8.56
N LYS A 119 2.55 -9.58 8.30
CA LYS A 119 3.53 -8.52 8.58
C LYS A 119 3.33 -7.27 7.71
N LEU A 120 2.90 -7.44 6.47
CA LEU A 120 2.62 -6.32 5.58
C LEU A 120 1.36 -5.60 6.01
N ILE A 121 0.30 -6.34 6.36
CA ILE A 121 -0.94 -5.75 6.90
C ILE A 121 -0.59 -4.95 8.16
N ASP A 122 0.06 -5.57 9.15
CA ASP A 122 0.49 -4.92 10.38
C ASP A 122 1.32 -3.64 10.13
N ARG A 123 2.25 -3.68 9.16
CA ARG A 123 3.04 -2.52 8.75
C ARG A 123 2.19 -1.40 8.15
N GLU A 124 1.27 -1.74 7.26
CA GLU A 124 0.45 -0.78 6.51
C GLU A 124 -0.63 -0.16 7.40
N THR A 125 -1.15 -0.92 8.36
CA THR A 125 -2.19 -0.46 9.27
C THR A 125 -1.61 0.22 10.50
N GLY A 126 -0.42 -0.20 10.95
CA GLY A 126 0.41 0.41 12.01
C GLY A 126 -0.20 0.45 13.42
N ASN A 127 -1.52 0.52 13.52
CA ASN A 127 -2.35 0.74 14.70
C ASN A 127 -3.79 0.29 14.36
N THR A 128 -4.08 -1.01 14.36
CA THR A 128 -5.49 -1.44 14.25
C THR A 128 -6.23 -1.10 15.54
N THR A 129 -7.15 -0.13 15.46
CA THR A 129 -8.49 0.06 16.08
C THR A 129 -8.76 -0.28 17.55
N TYR A 130 -7.91 -1.03 18.25
CA TYR A 130 -8.04 -1.26 19.70
C TYR A 130 -7.90 0.01 20.54
N VAL A 131 -7.46 1.12 19.92
CA VAL A 131 -7.35 2.44 20.55
C VAL A 131 -8.63 3.29 20.37
N LEU A 132 -9.49 2.99 19.40
CA LEU A 132 -10.68 3.79 19.10
C LEU A 132 -11.95 3.30 19.82
N VAL A 133 -11.91 2.12 20.44
CA VAL A 133 -13.05 1.53 21.18
C VAL A 133 -12.84 1.64 22.69
N LYS A 134 -12.31 2.77 23.19
CA LYS A 134 -12.24 3.04 24.65
C LYS A 134 -12.90 4.35 25.01
#